data_AF-D4RZY7-F1
#
_entry.id   AF-D4RZY7-F1
#
_cell.length_a   1.000
_cell.length_b   1.000
_cell.length_c   1.000
_cell.angle_alpha   90.00
_cell.angle_beta   90.00
_cell.angle_gamma   90.00
#
_symmetry.space_group_name_H-M   'P 1'
#
loop_
_entity.id
_entity.type
_entity.pdbx_description
1 polymer ?
#
loop_
_entity_poly.entity_id
_entity_poly.type
_entity_poly.pdbx_seq_one_letter_code
_entity_poly.pdbx_strand_id
1 'polypeptide(L)'
;MNDDFNMEDELANSIAQIIDEETSEAEDMYRDKLDSKANKTEPADEDDDDYEDDDNNNNKRKLFIIIGAVAVSVILIVTAIVFLLKSAVNKSKNNYGYYQNLAYEAKDTDKDYDKAVEYFNKALKYKDTLLKNENVTVDGKSVKSSEILVKDMLNLRDCYDKLGKTDEEITILNEALTYDSVNTNVIYYLIQLYGDNKNYKSMSELYDTVSADENVTKDVLSLFKNYACQDPVITPAEGDYSKSQTVGFLQVNGCKIYYTMDGSDPVKNGSLYTQDITLDKEGTYEFKYYMTNEYGFKSDIFTTKYTITFKAPDGPKITPASGSYSTSSEQRIVVGNIPTGAKAYYEISHDGAVTPTADSTEYTEPVVMPEGSFFFSVIIIDENGLSSNVVTNTYTLKKVDKFDSSAAEQLIWSTLIKNKVINDNHKTEEDGLFEMTYNSKKSINGKSIWLFSVSIDDEKQDYFYGCDSASGDIYKIAEKEGKFELSELTYKYKQ
;
A
#
# COMPACT_ATOMS: atom_id res chain seq x y z
N MET A 1 -30.66 -15.99 -41.50
CA MET A 1 -30.95 -17.17 -42.32
C MET A 1 -32.34 -17.65 -41.94
N ASN A 2 -33.38 -17.15 -42.59
CA ASN A 2 -34.77 -17.62 -42.38
C ASN A 2 -35.43 -18.12 -43.68
N ASP A 3 -34.69 -18.19 -44.79
CA ASP A 3 -35.28 -18.42 -46.11
C ASP A 3 -35.18 -19.87 -46.60
N ASP A 4 -34.53 -20.78 -45.85
CA ASP A 4 -34.30 -22.16 -46.33
C ASP A 4 -35.35 -23.17 -45.82
N PHE A 5 -36.13 -22.83 -44.78
CA PHE A 5 -37.12 -23.77 -44.19
C PHE A 5 -38.54 -23.58 -44.73
N ASN A 6 -38.81 -22.48 -45.42
CA ASN A 6 -40.09 -22.31 -46.14
C ASN A 6 -40.07 -22.98 -47.51
N MET A 7 -38.91 -23.48 -47.98
CA MET A 7 -38.82 -24.12 -49.29
C MET A 7 -39.56 -25.45 -49.38
N GLU A 8 -39.73 -26.23 -48.31
CA GLU A 8 -40.53 -27.47 -48.38
C GLU A 8 -42.03 -27.16 -48.55
N ASP A 9 -42.57 -26.18 -47.82
CA ASP A 9 -43.97 -25.77 -47.92
C ASP A 9 -44.25 -24.95 -49.18
N GLU A 10 -43.30 -24.10 -49.61
CA GLU A 10 -43.37 -23.36 -50.89
C GLU A 10 -43.24 -24.31 -52.08
N LEU A 11 -42.38 -25.35 -52.00
CA LEU A 11 -42.27 -26.37 -53.05
C LEU A 11 -43.52 -27.26 -53.08
N ALA A 12 -44.06 -27.64 -51.92
CA ALA A 12 -45.31 -28.41 -51.84
C ALA A 12 -46.50 -27.61 -52.44
N ASN A 13 -46.60 -26.32 -52.13
CA ASN A 13 -47.60 -25.44 -52.74
C ASN A 13 -47.36 -25.18 -54.22
N SER A 14 -46.10 -25.01 -54.66
CA SER A 14 -45.76 -24.84 -56.08
C SER A 14 -46.10 -26.09 -56.89
N ILE A 15 -45.83 -27.28 -56.35
CA ILE A 15 -46.19 -28.56 -56.97
C ILE A 15 -47.72 -28.71 -57.05
N ALA A 16 -48.45 -28.34 -55.99
CA ALA A 16 -49.92 -28.35 -56.01
C ALA A 16 -50.48 -27.41 -57.09
N GLN A 17 -49.90 -26.21 -57.24
CA GLN A 17 -50.27 -25.26 -58.29
C GLN A 17 -49.98 -25.78 -59.71
N ILE A 18 -48.82 -26.39 -59.94
CA ILE A 18 -48.45 -26.96 -61.25
C ILE A 18 -49.38 -28.12 -61.61
N ILE A 19 -49.78 -28.94 -60.64
CA ILE A 19 -50.73 -30.03 -60.85
C ILE A 19 -52.12 -29.47 -61.19
N ASP A 20 -52.59 -28.44 -60.49
CA ASP A 20 -53.88 -27.78 -60.79
C ASP A 20 -53.86 -27.06 -62.14
N GLU A 21 -52.73 -26.46 -62.52
CA GLU A 21 -52.56 -25.75 -63.81
C GLU A 21 -52.49 -26.75 -64.98
N GLU A 22 -51.70 -27.82 -64.88
CA GLU A 22 -51.65 -28.86 -65.92
C GLU A 22 -52.96 -29.65 -66.04
N THR A 23 -53.71 -29.83 -64.94
CA THR A 23 -55.04 -30.45 -65.00
C THR A 23 -56.11 -29.52 -65.60
N SER A 24 -56.06 -28.22 -65.30
CA SER A 24 -56.92 -27.20 -65.92
C SER A 24 -56.65 -27.04 -67.42
N GLU A 25 -55.39 -26.97 -67.84
CA GLU A 25 -55.02 -26.85 -69.26
C GLU A 25 -55.41 -28.09 -70.07
N ALA A 26 -55.32 -29.28 -69.46
CA ALA A 26 -55.78 -30.53 -70.06
C ALA A 26 -57.32 -30.59 -70.20
N GLU A 27 -58.07 -30.03 -69.24
CA GLU A 27 -59.53 -29.93 -69.30
C GLU A 27 -60.00 -28.91 -70.34
N ASP A 28 -59.34 -27.74 -70.43
CA ASP A 28 -59.67 -26.69 -71.41
C ASP A 28 -59.34 -27.10 -72.85
N MET A 29 -58.21 -27.79 -73.09
CA MET A 29 -57.90 -28.39 -74.40
C MET A 29 -58.93 -29.43 -74.84
N TYR A 30 -59.64 -30.07 -73.90
CA TYR A 30 -60.71 -31.03 -74.19
C TYR A 30 -62.05 -30.34 -74.49
N ARG A 31 -62.32 -29.21 -73.82
CA ARG A 31 -63.53 -28.39 -74.03
C ARG A 31 -63.55 -27.75 -75.41
N ASP A 32 -62.41 -27.23 -75.86
CA ASP A 32 -62.24 -26.61 -77.19
C ASP A 32 -62.32 -27.65 -78.34
N LYS A 33 -61.92 -28.90 -78.08
CA LYS A 33 -62.09 -30.03 -79.02
C LYS A 33 -63.51 -30.61 -79.06
N LEU A 34 -64.32 -30.39 -78.03
CA LEU A 34 -65.74 -30.77 -78.01
C LEU A 34 -66.60 -29.69 -78.69
N ASP A 35 -66.29 -28.41 -78.47
CA ASP A 35 -67.00 -27.29 -79.10
C ASP A 35 -66.69 -27.15 -80.60
N SER A 36 -65.46 -27.45 -81.04
CA SER A 36 -65.12 -27.50 -82.48
C SER A 36 -65.77 -28.67 -83.24
N LYS A 37 -66.29 -29.69 -82.54
CA LYS A 37 -67.06 -30.81 -83.12
C LYS A 37 -68.58 -30.59 -83.11
N ALA A 38 -69.09 -29.64 -82.34
CA ALA A 38 -70.52 -29.31 -82.28
C ALA A 38 -70.96 -28.29 -83.34
N ASN A 39 -70.02 -27.63 -84.04
CA ASN A 39 -70.32 -26.57 -85.01
C ASN A 39 -69.88 -26.94 -86.45
N LYS A 40 -70.49 -27.98 -87.00
CA LYS A 40 -70.67 -28.19 -88.45
C LYS A 40 -72.00 -28.90 -88.70
N THR A 41 -73.07 -28.12 -88.81
CA THR A 41 -74.27 -28.50 -89.53
C THR A 41 -74.31 -27.70 -90.83
N GLU A 42 -74.12 -28.35 -91.96
CA GLU A 42 -74.56 -27.85 -93.27
C GLU A 42 -75.74 -28.72 -93.74
N PRO A 43 -76.74 -28.16 -94.42
CA PRO A 43 -77.50 -28.89 -95.43
C PRO A 43 -76.85 -28.63 -96.82
N ALA A 44 -76.49 -29.71 -97.53
CA ALA A 44 -77.15 -30.20 -98.76
C ALA A 44 -76.67 -29.44 -100.03
N ASP A 45 -76.14 -30.06 -101.08
CA ASP A 45 -76.57 -31.28 -101.78
C ASP A 45 -75.44 -31.98 -102.59
N GLU A 46 -75.66 -33.28 -102.76
CA GLU A 46 -75.31 -34.20 -103.86
C GLU A 46 -73.88 -34.74 -104.12
N ASP A 47 -73.90 -36.08 -104.29
CA ASP A 47 -73.01 -37.00 -105.01
C ASP A 47 -71.84 -37.72 -104.29
N ASP A 48 -72.09 -39.02 -104.12
CA ASP A 48 -71.26 -40.22 -104.38
C ASP A 48 -69.95 -40.51 -103.60
N ASP A 49 -69.85 -41.81 -103.28
CA ASP A 49 -68.67 -42.68 -103.12
C ASP A 49 -67.89 -42.77 -101.78
N ASP A 50 -68.19 -43.85 -101.06
CA ASP A 50 -67.32 -44.98 -100.65
C ASP A 50 -66.05 -44.84 -99.74
N TYR A 51 -65.99 -45.79 -98.79
CA TYR A 51 -64.91 -46.32 -97.91
C TYR A 51 -64.41 -45.65 -96.59
N GLU A 52 -64.71 -46.40 -95.51
CA GLU A 52 -63.93 -46.84 -94.32
C GLU A 52 -63.12 -45.85 -93.44
N ASP A 53 -63.32 -45.91 -92.11
CA ASP A 53 -62.20 -46.25 -91.21
C ASP A 53 -62.61 -46.69 -89.79
N ASP A 54 -61.91 -47.73 -89.33
CA ASP A 54 -62.07 -48.47 -88.07
C ASP A 54 -60.94 -48.06 -87.11
N ASP A 55 -61.10 -47.00 -86.28
CA ASP A 55 -59.98 -46.61 -85.38
C ASP A 55 -60.34 -45.81 -84.10
N ASN A 56 -61.45 -46.14 -83.42
CA ASN A 56 -61.90 -45.35 -82.25
C ASN A 56 -61.64 -46.00 -80.86
N ASN A 57 -61.16 -47.26 -80.80
CA ASN A 57 -61.03 -47.97 -79.51
C ASN A 57 -59.58 -48.16 -79.01
N ASN A 58 -58.58 -48.05 -79.88
CA ASN A 58 -57.16 -48.20 -79.49
C ASN A 58 -56.56 -46.95 -78.82
N ASN A 59 -57.08 -45.76 -79.14
CA ASN A 59 -56.53 -44.49 -78.63
C ASN A 59 -56.90 -44.21 -77.16
N LYS A 60 -58.06 -44.68 -76.69
CA LYS A 60 -58.46 -44.52 -75.28
C LYS A 60 -57.64 -45.39 -74.33
N ARG A 61 -57.32 -46.64 -74.71
CA ARG A 61 -56.47 -47.54 -73.90
C ARG A 61 -55.01 -47.09 -73.84
N LYS A 62 -54.45 -46.59 -74.96
CA LYS A 62 -53.09 -46.02 -74.97
C LYS A 62 -52.99 -44.76 -74.09
N LEU A 63 -54.03 -43.92 -74.05
CA LEU A 63 -54.08 -42.71 -73.22
C LEU A 63 -54.10 -43.02 -71.72
N PHE A 64 -54.89 -44.00 -71.25
CA PHE A 64 -54.90 -44.41 -69.84
C PHE A 64 -53.57 -45.03 -69.38
N ILE A 65 -52.87 -45.75 -70.26
CA ILE A 65 -51.54 -46.32 -69.95
C ILE A 65 -50.49 -45.21 -69.84
N ILE A 66 -50.56 -44.19 -70.69
CA ILE A 66 -49.61 -43.05 -70.67
C ILE A 66 -49.84 -42.18 -69.42
N ILE A 67 -51.10 -41.81 -69.11
CA ILE A 67 -51.42 -41.00 -67.92
C ILE A 67 -51.05 -41.75 -66.63
N GLY A 68 -51.35 -43.07 -66.56
CA GLY A 68 -50.93 -43.90 -65.43
C GLY A 68 -49.41 -44.04 -65.31
N ALA A 69 -48.69 -44.15 -66.43
CA ALA A 69 -47.22 -44.23 -66.42
C ALA A 69 -46.56 -42.91 -66.00
N VAL A 70 -47.12 -41.76 -66.38
CA VAL A 70 -46.64 -40.43 -65.98
C VAL A 70 -46.91 -40.16 -64.49
N ALA A 71 -48.08 -40.53 -63.97
CA ALA A 71 -48.36 -40.39 -62.54
C ALA A 71 -47.43 -41.26 -61.67
N VAL A 72 -47.14 -42.49 -62.10
CA VAL A 72 -46.22 -43.39 -61.38
C VAL A 72 -44.77 -42.90 -61.45
N SER A 73 -44.33 -42.34 -62.59
CA SER A 73 -42.97 -41.79 -62.69
C SER A 73 -42.79 -40.53 -61.85
N VAL A 74 -43.79 -39.65 -61.77
CA VAL A 74 -43.75 -38.47 -60.88
C VAL A 74 -43.68 -38.90 -59.41
N ILE A 75 -44.48 -39.88 -58.98
CA ILE A 75 -44.42 -40.41 -57.60
C ILE A 75 -43.06 -41.05 -57.30
N LEU A 76 -42.47 -41.79 -58.24
CA LEU A 76 -41.14 -42.38 -58.07
C LEU A 76 -40.03 -41.32 -58.01
N ILE A 77 -40.16 -40.23 -58.76
CA ILE A 77 -39.24 -39.09 -58.70
C ILE A 77 -39.37 -38.37 -57.36
N VAL A 78 -40.59 -38.07 -56.89
CA VAL A 78 -40.83 -37.42 -55.59
C VAL A 78 -40.33 -38.29 -54.44
N THR A 79 -40.60 -39.59 -54.46
CA THR A 79 -40.09 -40.52 -53.42
C THR A 79 -38.57 -40.66 -53.46
N ALA A 80 -37.95 -40.65 -54.64
CA ALA A 80 -36.50 -40.62 -54.78
C ALA A 80 -35.90 -39.29 -54.26
N ILE A 81 -36.54 -38.15 -54.54
CA ILE A 81 -36.14 -36.83 -54.01
C ILE A 81 -36.24 -36.83 -52.49
N VAL A 82 -37.36 -37.29 -51.91
CA VAL A 82 -37.54 -37.41 -50.45
C VAL A 82 -36.52 -38.37 -49.83
N PHE A 83 -36.18 -39.47 -50.51
CA PHE A 83 -35.16 -40.40 -50.04
C PHE A 83 -33.75 -39.79 -50.12
N LEU A 84 -33.44 -39.04 -51.19
CA LEU A 84 -32.18 -38.31 -51.33
C LEU A 84 -32.04 -37.19 -50.29
N LEU A 85 -33.12 -36.45 -50.03
CA LEU A 85 -33.19 -35.44 -48.96
C LEU A 85 -33.01 -36.08 -47.59
N LYS A 86 -33.73 -37.18 -47.29
CA LYS A 86 -33.54 -37.93 -46.04
C LYS A 86 -32.12 -38.49 -45.90
N SER A 87 -31.50 -38.96 -46.98
CA SER A 87 -30.12 -39.45 -46.99
C SER A 87 -29.11 -38.32 -46.75
N ALA A 88 -29.30 -37.16 -47.38
CA ALA A 88 -28.49 -35.96 -47.18
C ALA A 88 -28.60 -35.42 -45.74
N VAL A 89 -29.82 -35.34 -45.20
CA VAL A 89 -30.09 -34.97 -43.81
C VAL A 89 -29.54 -36.01 -42.83
N ASN A 90 -29.60 -37.30 -43.14
CA ASN A 90 -29.04 -38.34 -42.26
C ASN A 90 -27.50 -38.31 -42.25
N LYS A 91 -26.87 -37.84 -43.33
CA LYS A 91 -25.41 -37.61 -43.39
C LYS A 91 -24.99 -36.33 -42.65
N SER A 92 -25.86 -35.30 -42.58
CA SER A 92 -25.60 -34.06 -41.81
C SER A 92 -25.80 -34.21 -40.30
N LYS A 93 -26.62 -35.17 -39.84
CA LYS A 93 -26.86 -35.47 -38.41
C LYS A 93 -25.65 -35.93 -37.60
N ASN A 94 -24.48 -36.13 -38.20
CA ASN A 94 -23.21 -36.44 -37.53
C ASN A 94 -22.16 -35.31 -37.69
N ASN A 95 -22.63 -34.07 -37.84
CA ASN A 95 -21.78 -32.91 -38.04
C ASN A 95 -22.01 -31.87 -36.94
N TYR A 96 -20.93 -31.27 -36.46
CA TYR A 96 -20.96 -30.18 -35.49
C TYR A 96 -21.92 -29.06 -35.90
N GLY A 97 -21.77 -28.54 -37.13
CA GLY A 97 -22.53 -27.38 -37.62
C GLY A 97 -24.05 -27.59 -37.68
N TYR A 98 -24.50 -28.84 -37.86
CA TYR A 98 -25.92 -29.15 -37.88
C TYR A 98 -26.57 -28.92 -36.50
N TYR A 99 -25.97 -29.48 -35.45
CA TYR A 99 -26.47 -29.30 -34.08
C TYR A 99 -26.20 -27.89 -33.56
N GLN A 100 -25.13 -27.24 -34.01
CA GLN A 100 -24.86 -25.83 -33.72
C GLN A 100 -26.03 -24.94 -34.19
N ASN A 101 -26.46 -25.09 -35.45
CA ASN A 101 -27.59 -24.30 -35.98
C ASN A 101 -28.88 -24.53 -35.20
N LEU A 102 -29.23 -25.78 -34.91
CA LEU A 102 -30.41 -26.10 -34.09
C LEU A 102 -30.31 -25.50 -32.67
N ALA A 103 -29.11 -25.47 -32.09
CA ALA A 103 -28.91 -24.88 -30.77
C ALA A 103 -29.14 -23.36 -30.79
N TYR A 104 -28.62 -22.65 -31.80
CA TYR A 104 -28.87 -21.22 -31.96
C TYR A 104 -30.34 -20.92 -32.26
N GLU A 105 -31.01 -21.71 -33.09
CA GLU A 105 -32.45 -21.58 -33.34
C GLU A 105 -33.27 -21.74 -32.05
N ALA A 106 -33.01 -22.81 -31.29
CA ALA A 106 -33.68 -23.04 -30.01
C ALA A 106 -33.41 -21.91 -29.00
N LYS A 107 -32.18 -21.38 -28.95
CA LYS A 107 -31.77 -20.33 -28.00
C LYS A 107 -32.30 -18.94 -28.38
N ASP A 108 -32.10 -18.52 -29.62
CA ASP A 108 -32.33 -17.14 -30.07
C ASP A 108 -33.77 -16.93 -30.59
N THR A 109 -34.33 -17.92 -31.29
CA THR A 109 -35.68 -17.85 -31.86
C THR A 109 -36.71 -18.35 -30.87
N ASP A 110 -36.59 -19.60 -30.42
CA ASP A 110 -37.60 -20.25 -29.58
C ASP A 110 -37.48 -19.83 -28.11
N LYS A 111 -36.29 -19.38 -27.69
CA LYS A 111 -35.93 -19.13 -26.29
C LYS A 111 -36.15 -20.36 -25.39
N ASP A 112 -36.03 -21.54 -25.98
CA ASP A 112 -36.12 -22.83 -25.33
C ASP A 112 -34.71 -23.26 -24.90
N TYR A 113 -34.31 -22.80 -23.71
CA TYR A 113 -32.97 -23.01 -23.19
C TYR A 113 -32.65 -24.48 -22.89
N ASP A 114 -33.64 -25.30 -22.51
CA ASP A 114 -33.44 -26.73 -22.31
C ASP A 114 -33.12 -27.45 -23.63
N LYS A 115 -33.86 -27.14 -24.70
CA LYS A 115 -33.52 -27.67 -26.04
C LYS A 115 -32.19 -27.13 -26.55
N ALA A 116 -31.90 -25.85 -26.34
CA ALA A 116 -30.63 -25.26 -26.72
C ALA A 116 -29.45 -26.00 -26.05
N VAL A 117 -29.55 -26.28 -24.74
CA VAL A 117 -28.57 -27.09 -23.99
C VAL A 117 -28.42 -28.48 -24.60
N GLU A 118 -29.53 -29.15 -24.93
CA GLU A 118 -29.49 -30.48 -25.55
C GLU A 118 -28.73 -30.43 -26.89
N TYR A 119 -29.03 -29.45 -27.74
CA TYR A 119 -28.40 -29.32 -29.06
C TYR A 119 -26.94 -28.88 -28.98
N PHE A 120 -26.58 -27.93 -28.12
CA PHE A 120 -25.18 -27.56 -27.90
C PHE A 120 -24.37 -28.75 -27.39
N ASN A 121 -24.86 -29.51 -26.40
CA ASN A 121 -24.17 -30.71 -25.92
C ASN A 121 -24.01 -31.77 -27.02
N LYS A 122 -25.02 -31.94 -27.89
CA LYS A 122 -24.91 -32.78 -29.09
C LYS A 122 -23.85 -32.24 -30.04
N ALA A 123 -23.79 -30.92 -30.29
CA ALA A 123 -22.75 -30.32 -31.12
C ALA A 123 -21.35 -30.61 -30.56
N LEU A 124 -21.15 -30.40 -29.26
CA LEU A 124 -19.88 -30.66 -28.57
C LEU A 124 -19.44 -32.13 -28.65
N LYS A 125 -20.38 -33.09 -28.68
CA LYS A 125 -20.07 -34.51 -28.96
C LYS A 125 -19.37 -34.72 -30.31
N TYR A 126 -19.61 -33.84 -31.27
CA TYR A 126 -19.00 -33.86 -32.60
C TYR A 126 -17.92 -32.79 -32.78
N LYS A 127 -17.39 -32.18 -31.70
CA LYS A 127 -16.36 -31.12 -31.79
C LYS A 127 -15.13 -31.51 -32.60
N ASP A 128 -14.72 -32.77 -32.55
CA ASP A 128 -13.59 -33.27 -33.34
C ASP A 128 -13.82 -33.12 -34.85
N THR A 129 -15.08 -33.13 -35.31
CA THR A 129 -15.41 -32.90 -36.73
C THR A 129 -15.15 -31.47 -37.16
N LEU A 130 -15.34 -30.50 -36.25
CA LEU A 130 -15.00 -29.09 -36.45
C LEU A 130 -13.47 -28.90 -36.37
N LEU A 131 -12.85 -29.43 -35.32
CA LEU A 131 -11.42 -29.27 -35.04
C LEU A 131 -10.49 -29.98 -36.03
N LYS A 132 -11.01 -30.83 -36.92
CA LYS A 132 -10.26 -31.42 -38.05
C LYS A 132 -9.57 -30.38 -38.91
N ASN A 133 -10.19 -29.21 -39.07
CA ASN A 133 -9.61 -28.09 -39.79
C ASN A 133 -9.20 -27.05 -38.75
N GLU A 134 -7.99 -26.49 -38.84
CA GLU A 134 -7.56 -25.40 -37.95
C GLU A 134 -8.45 -24.17 -38.13
N ASN A 135 -8.86 -23.90 -39.38
CA ASN A 135 -9.70 -22.79 -39.75
C ASN A 135 -10.89 -23.24 -40.60
N VAL A 136 -12.00 -22.52 -40.46
CA VAL A 136 -13.21 -22.68 -41.28
C VAL A 136 -13.58 -21.33 -41.88
N THR A 137 -14.13 -21.34 -43.09
CA THR A 137 -14.63 -20.13 -43.74
C THR A 137 -16.05 -19.84 -43.26
N VAL A 138 -16.23 -18.72 -42.55
CA VAL A 138 -17.54 -18.20 -42.12
C VAL A 138 -17.71 -16.82 -42.76
N ASP A 139 -18.79 -16.63 -43.53
CA ASP A 139 -19.08 -15.38 -44.25
C ASP A 139 -17.90 -14.84 -45.08
N GLY A 140 -17.18 -15.76 -45.74
CA GLY A 140 -16.00 -15.44 -46.56
C GLY A 140 -14.73 -15.09 -45.78
N LYS A 141 -14.74 -15.21 -44.45
CA LYS A 141 -13.58 -14.98 -43.57
C LYS A 141 -13.07 -16.28 -42.98
N SER A 142 -11.76 -16.43 -42.92
CA SER A 142 -11.10 -17.54 -42.20
C SER A 142 -11.22 -17.29 -40.69
N VAL A 143 -11.87 -18.19 -39.97
CA VAL A 143 -12.06 -18.16 -38.51
C VAL A 143 -11.47 -19.43 -37.92
N LYS A 144 -10.77 -19.33 -36.78
CA LYS A 144 -10.22 -20.52 -36.11
C LYS A 144 -11.35 -21.39 -35.60
N SER A 145 -11.22 -22.70 -35.80
CA SER A 145 -12.19 -23.67 -35.30
C SER A 145 -12.33 -23.66 -33.78
N SER A 146 -11.24 -23.41 -33.06
CA SER A 146 -11.26 -23.27 -31.60
C SER A 146 -12.05 -22.03 -31.14
N GLU A 147 -11.99 -20.93 -31.88
CA GLU A 147 -12.75 -19.71 -31.57
C GLU A 147 -14.26 -19.95 -31.71
N ILE A 148 -14.68 -20.68 -32.76
CA ILE A 148 -16.08 -21.09 -32.94
C ILE A 148 -16.52 -21.98 -31.77
N LEU A 149 -15.69 -22.95 -31.38
CA LEU A 149 -15.99 -23.86 -30.28
C LEU A 149 -16.15 -23.12 -28.95
N VAL A 150 -15.22 -22.22 -28.61
CA VAL A 150 -15.28 -21.41 -27.39
C VAL A 150 -16.51 -20.50 -27.39
N LYS A 151 -16.86 -19.92 -28.55
CA LYS A 151 -18.09 -19.12 -28.70
C LYS A 151 -19.33 -19.97 -28.40
N ASP A 152 -19.43 -21.18 -28.91
CA ASP A 152 -20.58 -22.06 -28.64
C ASP A 152 -20.62 -22.50 -27.17
N MET A 153 -19.46 -22.76 -26.55
CA MET A 153 -19.36 -23.04 -25.12
C MET A 153 -19.87 -21.86 -24.26
N LEU A 154 -19.58 -20.62 -24.65
CA LEU A 154 -20.13 -19.42 -24.00
C LEU A 154 -21.65 -19.33 -24.18
N ASN A 155 -22.19 -19.67 -25.36
CA ASN A 155 -23.63 -19.70 -25.58
C ASN A 155 -24.31 -20.82 -24.77
N LEU A 156 -23.68 -21.98 -24.64
CA LEU A 156 -24.14 -23.06 -23.77
C LEU A 156 -24.14 -22.62 -22.30
N ARG A 157 -23.08 -21.94 -21.86
CA ARG A 157 -23.03 -21.32 -20.53
C ARG A 157 -24.19 -20.35 -20.31
N ASP A 158 -24.48 -19.46 -21.27
CA ASP A 158 -25.62 -18.53 -21.17
C ASP A 158 -26.96 -19.29 -21.01
N CYS A 159 -27.10 -20.46 -21.64
CA CYS A 159 -28.28 -21.30 -21.44
C CYS A 159 -28.30 -21.91 -20.03
N TYR A 160 -27.15 -22.36 -19.50
CA TYR A 160 -27.05 -22.86 -18.12
C TYR A 160 -27.35 -21.78 -17.08
N ASP A 161 -26.89 -20.53 -17.27
CA ASP A 161 -27.25 -19.37 -16.43
C ASP A 161 -28.78 -19.19 -16.37
N LYS A 162 -29.44 -19.21 -17.54
CA LYS A 162 -30.91 -19.07 -17.61
C LYS A 162 -31.67 -20.20 -16.91
N LEU A 163 -31.04 -21.37 -16.78
CA LEU A 163 -31.59 -22.53 -16.10
C LEU A 163 -31.14 -22.65 -14.63
N GLY A 164 -30.28 -21.76 -14.14
CA GLY A 164 -29.72 -21.81 -12.79
C GLY A 164 -28.77 -22.99 -12.55
N LYS A 165 -28.08 -23.45 -13.60
CA LYS A 165 -27.18 -24.63 -13.60
C LYS A 165 -25.72 -24.22 -13.43
N THR A 166 -25.39 -23.69 -12.25
CA THR A 166 -24.09 -23.07 -11.94
C THR A 166 -22.89 -24.02 -12.04
N ASP A 167 -23.04 -25.28 -11.62
CA ASP A 167 -21.95 -26.26 -11.70
C ASP A 167 -21.61 -26.59 -13.16
N GLU A 168 -22.63 -26.68 -14.01
CA GLU A 168 -22.49 -26.88 -15.45
C GLU A 168 -21.88 -25.65 -16.15
N GLU A 169 -22.22 -24.43 -15.73
CA GLU A 169 -21.55 -23.20 -16.20
C GLU A 169 -20.04 -23.24 -15.92
N ILE A 170 -19.65 -23.53 -14.68
CA ILE A 170 -18.24 -23.62 -14.29
C ILE A 170 -17.53 -24.72 -15.09
N THR A 171 -18.18 -25.88 -15.25
CA THR A 171 -17.62 -27.00 -16.00
C THR A 171 -17.33 -26.62 -17.46
N ILE A 172 -18.30 -26.03 -18.15
CA ILE A 172 -18.15 -25.70 -19.57
C ILE A 172 -17.16 -24.54 -19.79
N LEU A 173 -17.10 -23.58 -18.87
CA LEU A 173 -16.13 -22.48 -18.92
C LEU A 173 -14.69 -22.99 -18.72
N ASN A 174 -14.46 -23.90 -17.77
CA ASN A 174 -13.14 -24.52 -17.61
C ASN A 174 -12.76 -25.35 -18.85
N GLU A 175 -13.71 -26.04 -19.48
CA GLU A 175 -13.46 -26.71 -20.76
C GLU A 175 -13.08 -25.71 -21.87
N ALA A 176 -13.74 -24.55 -21.94
CA ALA A 176 -13.43 -23.51 -22.93
C ALA A 176 -11.99 -22.98 -22.80
N LEU A 177 -11.46 -22.85 -21.57
CA LEU A 177 -10.06 -22.44 -21.34
C LEU A 177 -9.03 -23.45 -21.88
N THR A 178 -9.41 -24.71 -22.12
CA THR A 178 -8.51 -25.68 -22.76
C THR A 178 -8.27 -25.40 -24.24
N TYR A 179 -9.14 -24.57 -24.87
CA TYR A 179 -9.07 -24.19 -26.27
C TYR A 179 -8.59 -22.75 -26.48
N ASP A 180 -8.87 -21.87 -25.51
CA ASP A 180 -8.42 -20.48 -25.47
C ASP A 180 -8.21 -20.07 -24.00
N SER A 181 -6.99 -20.32 -23.51
CA SER A 181 -6.56 -20.14 -22.12
C SER A 181 -6.62 -18.70 -21.62
N VAL A 182 -6.62 -17.73 -22.53
CA VAL A 182 -6.62 -16.29 -22.21
C VAL A 182 -7.92 -15.60 -22.66
N ASN A 183 -8.97 -16.38 -22.94
CA ASN A 183 -10.25 -15.84 -23.36
C ASN A 183 -10.86 -14.95 -22.28
N THR A 184 -10.93 -13.64 -22.56
CA THR A 184 -11.34 -12.62 -21.57
C THR A 184 -12.74 -12.85 -21.04
N ASN A 185 -13.69 -13.27 -21.89
CA ASN A 185 -15.08 -13.50 -21.47
C ASN A 185 -15.18 -14.72 -20.57
N VAL A 186 -14.53 -15.83 -20.94
CA VAL A 186 -14.53 -17.06 -20.12
C VAL A 186 -13.93 -16.78 -18.75
N ILE A 187 -12.79 -16.11 -18.70
CA ILE A 187 -12.11 -15.72 -17.46
C ILE A 187 -13.01 -14.80 -16.62
N TYR A 188 -13.62 -13.78 -17.23
CA TYR A 188 -14.54 -12.88 -16.54
C TYR A 188 -15.69 -13.63 -15.87
N TYR A 189 -16.33 -14.58 -16.57
CA TYR A 189 -17.45 -15.33 -16.00
C TYR A 189 -17.01 -16.30 -14.91
N LEU A 190 -15.88 -17.00 -15.07
CA LEU A 190 -15.32 -17.82 -13.99
C LEU A 190 -15.00 -16.96 -12.76
N ILE A 191 -14.48 -15.75 -12.96
CA ILE A 191 -14.21 -14.81 -11.87
C ILE A 191 -15.50 -14.40 -11.15
N GLN A 192 -16.60 -14.14 -11.86
CA GLN A 192 -17.87 -13.86 -11.19
C GLN A 192 -18.37 -15.09 -10.42
N LEU A 193 -18.41 -16.26 -11.07
CA LEU A 193 -18.94 -17.51 -10.48
C LEU A 193 -18.12 -17.97 -9.26
N TYR A 194 -16.80 -17.91 -9.32
CA TYR A 194 -15.94 -18.25 -8.17
C TYR A 194 -16.07 -17.20 -7.06
N GLY A 195 -16.25 -15.92 -7.39
CA GLY A 195 -16.46 -14.85 -6.42
C GLY A 195 -17.78 -15.01 -5.65
N ASP A 196 -18.88 -15.20 -6.38
CA ASP A 196 -20.23 -15.36 -5.84
C ASP A 196 -20.35 -16.61 -4.97
N ASN A 197 -19.71 -17.71 -5.37
CA ASN A 197 -19.66 -18.95 -4.62
C ASN A 197 -18.58 -18.97 -3.52
N LYS A 198 -17.83 -17.88 -3.33
CA LYS A 198 -16.69 -17.79 -2.40
C LYS A 198 -15.65 -18.91 -2.61
N ASN A 199 -15.53 -19.42 -3.83
CA ASN A 199 -14.55 -20.43 -4.22
C ASN A 199 -13.23 -19.76 -4.61
N TYR A 200 -12.61 -19.07 -3.65
CA TYR A 200 -11.39 -18.31 -3.89
C TYR A 200 -10.17 -19.19 -4.19
N LYS A 201 -10.20 -20.47 -3.81
CA LYS A 201 -9.17 -21.44 -4.19
C LYS A 201 -9.14 -21.65 -5.70
N SER A 202 -10.29 -21.96 -6.31
CA SER A 202 -10.38 -22.10 -7.77
C SER A 202 -10.11 -20.77 -8.49
N MET A 203 -10.47 -19.63 -7.89
CA MET A 203 -10.06 -18.33 -8.41
C MET A 203 -8.52 -18.19 -8.48
N SER A 204 -7.81 -18.62 -7.43
CA SER A 204 -6.34 -18.52 -7.40
C SER A 204 -5.70 -19.45 -8.42
N GLU A 205 -6.20 -20.69 -8.53
CA GLU A 205 -5.73 -21.65 -9.54
C GLU A 205 -5.96 -21.12 -10.97
N LEU A 206 -7.09 -20.44 -11.20
CA LEU A 206 -7.38 -19.75 -12.46
C LEU A 206 -6.36 -18.63 -12.73
N TYR A 207 -6.07 -17.78 -11.73
CA TYR A 207 -5.06 -16.71 -11.86
C TYR A 207 -3.67 -17.29 -12.20
N ASP A 208 -3.23 -18.33 -11.50
CA ASP A 208 -1.94 -18.96 -11.73
C ASP A 208 -1.84 -19.53 -13.16
N THR A 209 -2.91 -20.17 -13.63
CA THR A 209 -2.98 -20.72 -15.00
C THR A 209 -2.91 -19.60 -16.04
N VAL A 210 -3.72 -18.55 -15.88
CA VAL A 210 -3.81 -17.45 -16.84
C VAL A 210 -2.52 -16.61 -16.86
N SER A 211 -1.92 -16.34 -15.70
CA SER A 211 -0.70 -15.54 -15.59
C SER A 211 0.55 -16.24 -16.11
N ALA A 212 0.52 -17.57 -16.23
CA ALA A 212 1.60 -18.36 -16.81
C ALA A 212 1.56 -18.41 -18.35
N ASP A 213 0.45 -18.05 -18.99
CA ASP A 213 0.31 -18.05 -20.45
C ASP A 213 1.08 -16.87 -21.08
N GLU A 214 1.90 -17.14 -22.09
CA GLU A 214 2.71 -16.12 -22.76
C GLU A 214 1.87 -15.08 -23.53
N ASN A 215 0.63 -15.41 -23.87
CA ASN A 215 -0.29 -14.55 -24.61
C ASN A 215 -1.17 -13.68 -23.70
N VAL A 216 -1.04 -13.83 -22.37
CA VAL A 216 -1.87 -13.08 -21.43
C VAL A 216 -1.61 -11.58 -21.51
N THR A 217 -2.70 -10.79 -21.51
CA THR A 217 -2.62 -9.34 -21.51
C THR A 217 -2.78 -8.78 -20.09
N LYS A 218 -2.30 -7.54 -19.89
CA LYS A 218 -2.51 -6.82 -18.63
C LYS A 218 -4.00 -6.61 -18.32
N ASP A 219 -4.83 -6.45 -19.35
CA ASP A 219 -6.27 -6.26 -19.20
C ASP A 219 -6.93 -7.52 -18.63
N VAL A 220 -6.53 -8.71 -19.10
CA VAL A 220 -7.01 -9.98 -18.54
C VAL A 220 -6.59 -10.14 -17.07
N LEU A 221 -5.33 -9.85 -16.74
CA LEU A 221 -4.85 -9.90 -15.35
C LEU A 221 -5.57 -8.88 -14.44
N SER A 222 -6.00 -7.74 -15.01
CA SER A 222 -6.71 -6.71 -14.25
C SER A 222 -8.07 -7.17 -13.72
N LEU A 223 -8.68 -8.18 -14.35
CA LEU A 223 -9.97 -8.75 -13.90
C LEU A 223 -9.88 -9.35 -12.48
N PHE A 224 -8.70 -9.76 -12.04
CA PHE A 224 -8.47 -10.34 -10.72
C PHE A 224 -8.21 -9.29 -9.63
N LYS A 225 -7.99 -8.01 -9.98
CA LYS A 225 -7.56 -6.96 -9.02
C LYS A 225 -8.55 -6.74 -7.89
N ASN A 226 -9.85 -6.91 -8.13
CA ASN A 226 -10.87 -6.75 -7.09
C ASN A 226 -10.80 -7.81 -5.97
N TYR A 227 -10.06 -8.89 -6.19
CA TYR A 227 -9.83 -9.97 -5.22
C TYR A 227 -8.45 -9.87 -4.56
N ALA A 228 -7.59 -8.98 -5.06
CA ALA A 228 -6.35 -8.64 -4.39
C ALA A 228 -6.61 -7.78 -3.15
N CYS A 229 -5.64 -7.80 -2.26
CA CYS A 229 -5.65 -6.97 -1.07
C CYS A 229 -5.62 -5.49 -1.41
N GLN A 230 -6.36 -4.68 -0.66
CA GLN A 230 -6.26 -3.22 -0.73
C GLN A 230 -4.93 -2.75 -0.12
N ASP A 231 -4.39 -1.67 -0.67
CA ASP A 231 -3.15 -1.04 -0.20
C ASP A 231 -3.29 -0.63 1.28
N PRO A 232 -2.37 -1.04 2.17
CA PRO A 232 -2.37 -0.59 3.55
C PRO A 232 -2.16 0.93 3.64
N VAL A 233 -2.70 1.52 4.70
CA VAL A 233 -2.32 2.89 5.07
C VAL A 233 -1.02 2.81 5.87
N ILE A 234 0.04 3.45 5.37
CA ILE A 234 1.34 3.49 6.04
C ILE A 234 1.43 4.77 6.88
N THR A 235 1.82 4.63 8.15
CA THR A 235 1.99 5.75 9.08
C THR A 235 3.35 5.65 9.79
N PRO A 236 4.15 6.73 9.85
CA PRO A 236 3.88 8.03 9.24
C PRO A 236 3.98 7.96 7.71
N ALA A 237 3.56 9.01 7.01
CA ALA A 237 3.66 9.06 5.54
C ALA A 237 5.14 9.08 5.10
N GLU A 238 5.40 8.74 3.86
CA GLU A 238 6.74 8.79 3.31
C GLU A 238 7.34 10.21 3.34
N GLY A 239 8.67 10.31 3.47
CA GLY A 239 9.34 11.60 3.49
C GLY A 239 10.62 11.65 4.34
N ASP A 240 11.06 12.88 4.59
CA ASP A 240 12.29 13.17 5.30
C ASP A 240 12.00 13.51 6.77
N TYR A 241 12.74 12.87 7.68
CA TYR A 241 12.54 12.99 9.12
C TYR A 241 13.84 13.31 9.84
N SER A 242 13.75 14.21 10.82
CA SER A 242 14.88 14.61 11.66
C SER A 242 15.00 13.85 12.99
N LYS A 243 14.13 12.86 13.18
CA LYS A 243 14.05 12.00 14.36
C LYS A 243 13.70 10.58 13.91
N SER A 244 14.03 9.61 14.76
CA SER A 244 13.67 8.21 14.53
C SER A 244 12.17 8.06 14.31
N GLN A 245 11.79 7.20 13.38
CA GLN A 245 10.40 6.94 13.05
C GLN A 245 10.02 5.50 13.36
N THR A 246 8.73 5.28 13.64
CA THR A 246 8.14 3.95 13.78
C THR A 246 7.09 3.82 12.68
N VAL A 247 7.42 3.02 11.65
CA VAL A 247 6.58 2.81 10.47
C VAL A 247 5.65 1.63 10.72
N GLY A 248 4.35 1.90 10.70
CA GLY A 248 3.30 0.91 10.79
C GLY A 248 2.53 0.78 9.47
N PHE A 249 2.15 -0.46 9.14
CA PHE A 249 1.29 -0.79 8.01
C PHE A 249 -0.08 -1.16 8.56
N LEU A 250 -1.08 -0.30 8.36
CA LEU A 250 -2.45 -0.59 8.77
C LEU A 250 -3.07 -1.57 7.78
N GLN A 251 -3.20 -2.82 8.23
CA GLN A 251 -3.75 -3.92 7.45
C GLN A 251 -5.24 -3.71 7.13
N VAL A 252 -5.61 -3.97 5.88
CA VAL A 252 -7.01 -4.01 5.44
C VAL A 252 -7.35 -5.46 5.09
N ASN A 253 -8.42 -6.02 5.68
CA ASN A 253 -9.03 -7.30 5.30
C ASN A 253 -8.14 -8.57 5.37
N GLY A 254 -7.46 -8.84 6.49
CA GLY A 254 -6.83 -10.17 6.73
C GLY A 254 -5.65 -10.52 5.81
N CYS A 255 -5.16 -9.57 5.03
CA CYS A 255 -4.04 -9.73 4.10
C CYS A 255 -2.68 -9.69 4.77
N LYS A 256 -1.81 -10.66 4.49
CA LYS A 256 -0.41 -10.63 4.93
C LYS A 256 0.39 -9.65 4.08
N ILE A 257 1.28 -8.88 4.71
CA ILE A 257 2.14 -7.92 4.02
C ILE A 257 3.57 -8.46 4.08
N TYR A 258 4.22 -8.56 2.92
CA TYR A 258 5.63 -8.93 2.81
C TYR A 258 6.42 -7.74 2.30
N TYR A 259 7.52 -7.40 2.97
CA TYR A 259 8.27 -6.17 2.68
C TYR A 259 9.79 -6.36 2.73
N THR A 260 10.49 -5.46 2.07
CA THR A 260 11.93 -5.20 2.18
C THR A 260 12.14 -3.74 2.55
N MET A 261 13.33 -3.37 3.04
CA MET A 261 13.68 -1.99 3.45
C MET A 261 14.83 -1.40 2.64
N ASP A 262 15.46 -2.21 1.80
CA ASP A 262 16.64 -1.90 0.99
C ASP A 262 16.31 -1.72 -0.50
N GLY A 263 15.01 -1.69 -0.85
CA GLY A 263 14.54 -1.61 -2.23
C GLY A 263 14.65 -2.91 -3.03
N SER A 264 15.04 -4.03 -2.42
CA SER A 264 15.06 -5.33 -3.10
C SER A 264 13.65 -5.91 -3.30
N ASP A 265 13.51 -6.89 -4.20
CA ASP A 265 12.22 -7.50 -4.54
C ASP A 265 11.61 -8.25 -3.34
N PRO A 266 10.44 -7.82 -2.82
CA PRO A 266 9.82 -8.44 -1.66
C PRO A 266 9.27 -9.84 -1.93
N VAL A 267 9.06 -10.25 -3.20
CA VAL A 267 8.61 -11.61 -3.51
C VAL A 267 9.72 -12.63 -3.21
N LYS A 268 10.99 -12.24 -3.37
CA LYS A 268 12.15 -13.12 -3.14
C LYS A 268 12.75 -12.96 -1.76
N ASN A 269 12.83 -11.72 -1.27
CA ASN A 269 13.58 -11.36 -0.06
C ASN A 269 12.68 -10.80 1.05
N GLY A 270 11.36 -10.76 0.85
CA GLY A 270 10.44 -10.09 1.75
C GLY A 270 10.28 -10.80 3.08
N SER A 271 10.27 -10.00 4.15
CA SER A 271 9.89 -10.44 5.49
C SER A 271 8.41 -10.22 5.73
N LEU A 272 7.77 -11.11 6.47
CA LEU A 272 6.37 -10.93 6.88
C LEU A 272 6.27 -9.80 7.91
N TYR A 273 5.50 -8.77 7.62
CA TYR A 273 5.16 -7.72 8.56
C TYR A 273 4.25 -8.28 9.66
N THR A 274 4.73 -8.18 10.91
CA THR A 274 4.02 -8.66 12.11
C THR A 274 3.95 -7.62 13.22
N GLN A 275 4.77 -6.57 13.13
CA GLN A 275 4.87 -5.47 14.08
C GLN A 275 5.47 -4.25 13.40
N ASP A 276 5.28 -3.07 14.02
CA ASP A 276 5.86 -1.82 13.52
C ASP A 276 7.38 -1.85 13.43
N ILE A 277 7.90 -1.09 12.47
CA ILE A 277 9.29 -1.12 12.06
C ILE A 277 9.94 0.18 12.51
N THR A 278 10.98 0.07 13.32
CA THR A 278 11.71 1.25 13.81
C THR A 278 12.83 1.62 12.85
N LEU A 279 12.87 2.90 12.45
CA LEU A 279 13.91 3.55 11.66
C LEU A 279 14.71 4.47 12.58
N ASP A 280 15.77 3.95 13.17
CA ASP A 280 16.58 4.61 14.21
C ASP A 280 17.98 5.02 13.75
N LYS A 281 18.34 4.77 12.49
CA LYS A 281 19.63 5.13 11.92
C LYS A 281 19.47 6.13 10.79
N GLU A 282 20.49 6.95 10.59
CA GLU A 282 20.54 7.82 9.43
C GLU A 282 20.63 7.01 8.14
N GLY A 283 20.00 7.54 7.10
CA GLY A 283 20.03 6.96 5.77
C GLY A 283 18.67 6.94 5.11
N THR A 284 18.64 6.35 3.92
CA THR A 284 17.43 6.15 3.14
C THR A 284 16.97 4.72 3.26
N TYR A 285 15.71 4.55 3.67
CA TYR A 285 15.00 3.28 3.71
C TYR A 285 14.03 3.25 2.55
N GLU A 286 14.24 2.34 1.61
CA GLU A 286 13.33 2.11 0.49
C GLU A 286 12.51 0.86 0.78
N PHE A 287 11.28 1.07 1.23
CA PHE A 287 10.36 -0.02 1.45
C PHE A 287 9.76 -0.46 0.12
N LYS A 288 9.91 -1.74 -0.21
CA LYS A 288 9.07 -2.38 -1.23
C LYS A 288 8.22 -3.45 -0.57
N TYR A 289 6.96 -3.52 -0.94
CA TYR A 289 6.04 -4.45 -0.31
C TYR A 289 4.95 -4.93 -1.27
N TYR A 290 4.41 -6.10 -0.97
CA TYR A 290 3.19 -6.61 -1.57
C TYR A 290 2.34 -7.30 -0.51
N MET A 291 1.07 -7.47 -0.81
CA MET A 291 0.12 -8.11 0.07
C MET A 291 -0.37 -9.41 -0.53
N THR A 292 -0.67 -10.38 0.32
CA THR A 292 -1.29 -11.62 -0.09
C THR A 292 -2.42 -12.02 0.87
N ASN A 293 -3.55 -12.45 0.31
CA ASN A 293 -4.65 -12.98 1.11
C ASN A 293 -4.45 -14.46 1.41
N GLU A 294 -5.33 -15.05 2.21
CA GLU A 294 -5.30 -16.47 2.56
C GLU A 294 -5.45 -17.42 1.35
N TYR A 295 -5.90 -16.89 0.22
CA TYR A 295 -6.16 -17.64 -1.01
C TYR A 295 -5.01 -17.56 -2.02
N GLY A 296 -3.97 -16.78 -1.75
CA GLY A 296 -2.78 -16.70 -2.61
C GLY A 296 -2.75 -15.54 -3.61
N PHE A 297 -3.81 -14.71 -3.68
CA PHE A 297 -3.78 -13.50 -4.52
C PHE A 297 -2.72 -12.54 -4.02
N LYS A 298 -1.89 -12.04 -4.94
CA LYS A 298 -0.87 -11.03 -4.65
C LYS A 298 -1.31 -9.69 -5.20
N SER A 299 -1.08 -8.63 -4.44
CA SER A 299 -1.19 -7.26 -4.96
C SER A 299 -0.04 -6.95 -5.92
N ASP A 300 -0.11 -5.79 -6.56
CA ASP A 300 1.05 -5.15 -7.17
C ASP A 300 2.15 -4.92 -6.10
N ILE A 301 3.40 -4.74 -6.54
CA ILE A 301 4.50 -4.33 -5.66
C ILE A 301 4.48 -2.81 -5.54
N PHE A 302 4.34 -2.33 -4.32
CA PHE A 302 4.37 -0.91 -3.98
C PHE A 302 5.75 -0.50 -3.48
N THR A 303 6.04 0.80 -3.53
CA THR A 303 7.32 1.36 -3.07
C THR A 303 7.07 2.64 -2.30
N THR A 304 7.74 2.80 -1.16
CA THR A 304 7.71 4.03 -0.36
C THR A 304 9.08 4.32 0.26
N LYS A 305 9.41 5.59 0.47
CA LYS A 305 10.76 6.01 0.89
C LYS A 305 10.76 6.88 2.15
N TYR A 306 11.69 6.57 3.04
CA TYR A 306 11.96 7.38 4.24
C TYR A 306 13.42 7.78 4.25
N THR A 307 13.71 9.04 4.54
CA THR A 307 15.08 9.50 4.81
C THR A 307 15.16 9.97 6.25
N ILE A 308 16.05 9.38 7.04
CA ILE A 308 16.33 9.84 8.39
C ILE A 308 17.64 10.65 8.35
N THR A 309 17.59 11.89 8.81
CA THR A 309 18.75 12.78 8.93
C THR A 309 18.69 13.51 10.26
N PHE A 310 19.51 13.12 11.21
CA PHE A 310 19.54 13.74 12.52
C PHE A 310 20.21 15.11 12.43
N LYS A 311 19.73 16.04 13.26
CA LYS A 311 20.31 17.38 13.37
C LYS A 311 21.06 17.47 14.69
N ALA A 312 22.31 17.93 14.62
CA ALA A 312 23.09 18.22 15.81
C ALA A 312 22.37 19.20 16.75
N PRO A 313 22.54 19.04 18.08
CA PRO A 313 21.95 19.96 19.05
C PRO A 313 22.51 21.37 18.87
N ASP A 314 21.69 22.38 19.20
CA ASP A 314 22.16 23.77 19.23
C ASP A 314 23.19 23.95 20.37
N GLY A 315 24.10 24.92 20.23
CA GLY A 315 25.16 25.17 21.20
C GLY A 315 24.68 25.49 22.62
N PRO A 316 25.48 25.19 23.65
CA PRO A 316 25.15 25.47 25.04
C PRO A 316 25.04 26.97 25.32
N LYS A 317 24.20 27.35 26.29
CA LYS A 317 24.12 28.72 26.80
C LYS A 317 24.86 28.82 28.13
N ILE A 318 25.97 29.55 28.16
CA ILE A 318 26.83 29.69 29.36
C ILE A 318 26.48 30.99 30.08
N THR A 319 26.23 30.92 31.39
CA THR A 319 25.95 32.07 32.27
C THR A 319 26.86 32.02 33.51
N PRO A 320 27.45 33.13 33.97
CA PRO A 320 27.35 34.48 33.40
C PRO A 320 28.12 34.61 32.07
N ALA A 321 27.99 35.73 31.36
CA ALA A 321 28.69 35.94 30.10
C ALA A 321 30.21 36.08 30.32
N SER A 322 31.02 35.87 29.27
CA SER A 322 32.46 36.15 29.33
C SER A 322 32.76 37.52 29.91
N GLY A 323 33.76 37.62 30.79
CA GLY A 323 34.10 38.89 31.42
C GLY A 323 34.96 38.78 32.66
N SER A 324 35.23 39.93 33.26
CA SER A 324 35.94 40.05 34.54
C SER A 324 34.94 40.20 35.68
N TYR A 325 35.12 39.41 36.73
CA TYR A 325 34.25 39.38 37.89
C TYR A 325 35.07 39.65 39.14
N SER A 326 34.54 40.50 40.03
CA SER A 326 35.12 40.77 41.34
C SER A 326 34.09 40.49 42.41
N THR A 327 34.36 39.54 43.29
CA THR A 327 33.42 39.08 44.32
C THR A 327 34.14 38.68 45.59
N SER A 328 33.45 38.81 46.71
CA SER A 328 33.86 38.30 48.02
C SER A 328 33.30 36.91 48.34
N SER A 329 32.49 36.34 47.44
CA SER A 329 31.84 35.03 47.60
C SER A 329 32.03 34.14 46.37
N GLU A 330 31.69 32.85 46.46
CA GLU A 330 31.82 31.92 45.33
C GLU A 330 30.96 32.36 44.13
N GLN A 331 31.57 32.39 42.94
CA GLN A 331 30.85 32.59 41.68
C GLN A 331 30.76 31.25 40.94
N ARG A 332 29.59 30.98 40.35
CA ARG A 332 29.32 29.74 39.60
C ARG A 332 28.98 30.00 38.15
N ILE A 333 29.33 29.03 37.30
CA ILE A 333 28.97 28.94 35.88
C ILE A 333 27.83 27.94 35.75
N VAL A 334 26.77 28.37 35.08
CA VAL A 334 25.60 27.56 34.72
C VAL A 334 25.60 27.33 33.22
N VAL A 335 25.42 26.07 32.83
CA VAL A 335 25.24 25.66 31.43
C VAL A 335 23.77 25.34 31.20
N GLY A 336 23.15 26.03 30.25
CA GLY A 336 21.78 25.81 29.82
C GLY A 336 21.70 25.41 28.35
N ASN A 337 20.48 25.30 27.84
CA ASN A 337 20.17 24.82 26.49
C ASN A 337 20.63 23.36 26.23
N ILE A 338 20.52 22.49 27.24
CA ILE A 338 20.82 21.06 27.10
C ILE A 338 19.51 20.34 26.75
N PRO A 339 19.33 19.83 25.51
CA PRO A 339 18.12 19.11 25.13
C PRO A 339 17.91 17.86 25.98
N THR A 340 16.66 17.44 26.16
CA THR A 340 16.34 16.16 26.82
C THR A 340 17.04 15.00 26.10
N GLY A 341 17.67 14.10 26.86
CA GLY A 341 18.46 12.97 26.34
C GLY A 341 19.93 13.33 26.03
N ALA A 342 20.25 14.60 25.79
CA ALA A 342 21.62 15.04 25.52
C ALA A 342 22.42 15.25 26.83
N LYS A 343 23.75 15.22 26.68
CA LYS A 343 24.71 15.49 27.76
C LYS A 343 25.62 16.65 27.38
N ALA A 344 26.01 17.46 28.36
CA ALA A 344 26.99 18.53 28.18
C ALA A 344 28.32 18.14 28.82
N TYR A 345 29.41 18.44 28.14
CA TYR A 345 30.77 18.18 28.61
C TYR A 345 31.59 19.46 28.54
N TYR A 346 32.44 19.67 29.53
CA TYR A 346 33.20 20.90 29.66
C TYR A 346 34.68 20.68 30.00
N GLU A 347 35.47 21.69 29.67
CA GLU A 347 36.89 21.81 30.03
C GLU A 347 37.18 23.20 30.60
N ILE A 348 38.05 23.24 31.61
CA ILE A 348 38.63 24.48 32.16
C ILE A 348 40.12 24.47 31.83
N SER A 349 40.61 25.54 31.20
CA SER A 349 42.02 25.69 30.86
C SER A 349 42.52 27.09 31.18
N HIS A 350 43.75 27.17 31.69
CA HIS A 350 44.46 28.44 31.91
C HIS A 350 45.39 28.81 30.74
N ASP A 351 45.61 27.87 29.81
CA ASP A 351 46.60 27.98 28.72
C ASP A 351 45.93 28.04 27.33
N GLY A 352 44.72 28.58 27.26
CA GLY A 352 43.95 28.73 26.01
C GLY A 352 42.71 27.84 25.96
N ALA A 353 41.85 28.09 24.96
CA ALA A 353 40.64 27.31 24.74
C ALA A 353 40.96 25.87 24.32
N VAL A 354 40.29 24.90 24.94
CA VAL A 354 40.34 23.47 24.59
C VAL A 354 38.95 23.03 24.13
N THR A 355 38.90 22.09 23.18
CA THR A 355 37.65 21.49 22.67
C THR A 355 37.27 20.30 23.57
N PRO A 356 36.16 20.37 24.31
CA PRO A 356 35.70 19.23 25.11
C PRO A 356 35.21 18.08 24.21
N THR A 357 35.30 16.86 24.70
CA THR A 357 34.77 15.65 24.05
C THR A 357 33.88 14.87 25.03
N ALA A 358 33.36 13.71 24.62
CA ALA A 358 32.62 12.82 25.52
C ALA A 358 33.47 12.26 26.68
N ASP A 359 34.80 12.36 26.59
CA ASP A 359 35.74 11.96 27.65
C ASP A 359 36.06 13.11 28.64
N SER A 360 35.62 14.33 28.33
CA SER A 360 35.76 15.50 29.21
C SER A 360 34.81 15.43 30.41
N THR A 361 34.87 16.42 31.30
CA THR A 361 34.04 16.42 32.51
C THR A 361 32.56 16.63 32.17
N GLU A 362 31.68 15.72 32.59
CA GLU A 362 30.23 15.85 32.40
C GLU A 362 29.67 16.96 33.29
N TYR A 363 28.91 17.88 32.69
CA TYR A 363 28.21 18.94 33.42
C TYR A 363 26.96 18.37 34.09
N THR A 364 27.02 18.18 35.41
CA THR A 364 25.91 17.67 36.22
C THR A 364 25.35 18.72 37.19
N GLU A 365 26.15 19.73 37.53
CA GLU A 365 25.77 20.83 38.42
C GLU A 365 26.58 22.12 38.11
N PRO A 366 26.16 23.30 38.61
CA PRO A 366 26.87 24.55 38.38
C PRO A 366 28.33 24.53 38.87
N VAL A 367 29.25 24.89 37.96
CA VAL A 367 30.71 24.80 38.16
C VAL A 367 31.24 26.02 38.90
N VAL A 368 32.01 25.83 39.95
CA VAL A 368 32.66 26.94 40.68
C VAL A 368 33.77 27.55 39.82
N MET A 369 33.78 28.88 39.70
CA MET A 369 34.82 29.59 38.95
C MET A 369 36.17 29.55 39.70
N PRO A 370 37.27 29.09 39.08
CA PRO A 370 38.61 29.24 39.66
C PRO A 370 39.03 30.71 39.70
N GLU A 371 39.92 31.04 40.63
CA GLU A 371 40.52 32.38 40.70
C GLU A 371 41.52 32.60 39.56
N GLY A 372 41.61 33.84 39.07
CA GLY A 372 42.46 34.21 37.93
C GLY A 372 41.75 34.11 36.58
N SER A 373 42.54 34.17 35.51
CA SER A 373 42.04 34.10 34.13
C SER A 373 41.98 32.66 33.63
N PHE A 374 40.86 32.27 33.02
CA PHE A 374 40.66 30.93 32.46
C PHE A 374 39.64 30.92 31.30
N PHE A 375 39.71 29.86 30.51
CA PHE A 375 38.76 29.52 29.45
C PHE A 375 37.84 28.40 29.94
N PHE A 376 36.55 28.55 29.71
CA PHE A 376 35.54 27.54 29.98
C PHE A 376 34.85 27.18 28.67
N SER A 377 35.15 26.00 28.13
CA SER A 377 34.59 25.49 26.89
C SER A 377 33.56 24.42 27.17
N VAL A 378 32.47 24.41 26.40
CA VAL A 378 31.38 23.43 26.55
C VAL A 378 30.94 22.91 25.18
N ILE A 379 30.66 21.61 25.11
CA ILE A 379 30.00 20.94 23.98
C ILE A 379 28.77 20.18 24.48
N ILE A 380 27.72 20.08 23.67
CA ILE A 380 26.57 19.20 23.93
C ILE A 380 26.61 18.06 22.94
N ILE A 381 26.40 16.83 23.41
CA ILE A 381 26.35 15.62 22.60
C ILE A 381 24.99 14.95 22.84
N ASP A 382 24.25 14.67 21.76
CA ASP A 382 22.94 14.00 21.84
C ASP A 382 23.03 12.47 21.92
N GLU A 383 21.89 11.81 22.05
CA GLU A 383 21.78 10.34 22.15
C GLU A 383 22.25 9.59 20.89
N ASN A 384 22.29 10.28 19.74
CA ASN A 384 22.78 9.74 18.47
C ASN A 384 24.28 10.02 18.26
N GLY A 385 24.94 10.69 19.22
CA GLY A 385 26.36 11.05 19.17
C GLY A 385 26.67 12.31 18.36
N LEU A 386 25.65 13.07 17.93
CA LEU A 386 25.86 14.34 17.24
C LEU A 386 26.23 15.44 18.24
N SER A 387 27.26 16.21 17.88
CA SER A 387 27.80 17.26 18.73
C SER A 387 27.34 18.65 18.27
N SER A 388 27.02 19.52 19.24
CA SER A 388 26.83 20.94 18.98
C SER A 388 28.15 21.60 18.55
N ASN A 389 28.08 22.86 18.10
CA ASN A 389 29.28 23.69 18.11
C ASN A 389 29.78 23.87 19.55
N VAL A 390 31.10 23.99 19.71
CA VAL A 390 31.70 24.35 21.00
C VAL A 390 31.46 25.83 21.28
N VAL A 391 31.08 26.13 22.52
CA VAL A 391 30.99 27.51 23.02
C VAL A 391 32.04 27.69 24.10
N THR A 392 32.88 28.70 23.95
CA THR A 392 33.94 29.04 24.89
C THR A 392 33.72 30.44 25.45
N ASN A 393 33.67 30.53 26.78
CA ASN A 393 33.71 31.80 27.49
C ASN A 393 35.08 32.01 28.16
N THR A 394 35.52 33.27 28.21
CA THR A 394 36.74 33.67 28.91
C THR A 394 36.36 34.44 30.16
N TYR A 395 36.91 34.02 31.29
CA TYR A 395 36.66 34.65 32.58
C TYR A 395 37.96 35.16 33.19
N THR A 396 37.84 36.21 34.00
CA THR A 396 38.88 36.59 34.96
C THR A 396 38.21 36.86 36.29
N LEU A 397 38.38 35.95 37.25
CA LEU A 397 37.83 36.11 38.58
C LEU A 397 38.88 36.68 39.52
N LYS A 398 38.55 37.81 40.15
CA LYS A 398 39.35 38.40 41.23
C LYS A 398 38.56 38.33 42.53
N LYS A 399 39.13 37.73 43.56
CA LYS A 399 38.55 37.83 44.90
C LYS A 399 38.80 39.22 45.47
N VAL A 400 37.77 39.85 46.00
CA VAL A 400 37.85 41.16 46.66
C VAL A 400 37.31 41.06 48.08
N ASP A 401 37.81 41.92 48.94
CA ASP A 401 37.33 42.03 50.31
C ASP A 401 35.93 42.65 50.32
N LYS A 402 35.02 42.05 51.09
CA LYS A 402 33.71 42.65 51.39
C LYS A 402 33.83 43.72 52.45
N PHE A 403 34.67 43.47 53.45
CA PHE A 403 34.93 44.35 54.58
C PHE A 403 36.37 44.85 54.49
N ASP A 404 36.55 46.16 54.52
CA ASP A 404 37.87 46.76 54.75
C ASP A 404 38.26 46.67 56.23
N SER A 405 39.47 47.13 56.58
CA SER A 405 39.95 47.08 57.97
C SER A 405 39.07 47.90 58.93
N SER A 406 38.49 49.02 58.50
CA SER A 406 37.67 49.84 59.39
C SER A 406 36.32 49.18 59.69
N ALA A 407 35.67 48.62 58.67
CA ALA A 407 34.44 47.86 58.83
C ALA A 407 34.68 46.59 59.69
N ALA A 408 35.82 45.91 59.47
CA ALA A 408 36.25 44.80 60.30
C ALA A 408 36.41 45.19 61.78
N GLU A 409 37.06 46.31 62.07
CA GLU A 409 37.21 46.81 63.44
C GLU A 409 35.87 47.02 64.14
N GLN A 410 34.93 47.68 63.45
CA GLN A 410 33.57 47.92 63.98
C GLN A 410 32.80 46.62 64.23
N LEU A 411 32.93 45.63 63.35
CA LEU A 411 32.33 44.31 63.54
C LEU A 411 32.93 43.59 64.75
N ILE A 412 34.23 43.72 64.99
CA ILE A 412 34.87 43.16 66.18
C ILE A 412 34.34 43.86 67.44
N TRP A 413 34.39 45.19 67.51
CA TRP A 413 33.88 45.95 68.67
C TRP A 413 32.46 45.56 69.04
N SER A 414 31.55 45.58 68.05
CA SER A 414 30.15 45.19 68.25
C SER A 414 29.98 43.74 68.71
N THR A 415 30.82 42.81 68.20
CA THR A 415 30.81 41.40 68.61
C THR A 415 31.27 41.21 70.05
N LEU A 416 32.35 41.90 70.46
CA LEU A 416 32.89 41.81 71.81
C LEU A 416 31.91 42.35 72.86
N ILE A 417 31.29 43.51 72.59
CA ILE A 417 30.26 44.11 73.45
C ILE A 417 29.06 43.17 73.57
N LYS A 418 28.55 42.68 72.44
CA LYS A 418 27.39 41.78 72.41
C LYS A 418 27.63 40.50 73.21
N ASN A 419 28.84 39.94 73.12
CA ASN A 419 29.22 38.73 73.85
C ASN A 419 29.67 39.02 75.29
N LYS A 420 29.56 40.27 75.76
CA LYS A 420 29.96 40.74 77.09
C LYS A 420 31.43 40.48 77.43
N VAL A 421 32.28 40.39 76.40
CA VAL A 421 33.74 40.36 76.60
C VAL A 421 34.21 41.72 77.12
N ILE A 422 33.54 42.79 76.69
CA ILE A 422 33.70 44.17 77.14
C ILE A 422 32.31 44.83 77.27
N ASN A 423 32.24 45.97 77.96
CA ASN A 423 31.04 46.82 78.02
C ASN A 423 31.08 47.97 76.99
N ASP A 424 30.02 48.79 76.95
CA ASP A 424 29.87 49.92 76.01
C ASP A 424 30.94 51.02 76.17
N ASN A 425 31.61 51.06 77.31
CA ASN A 425 32.74 51.97 77.57
C ASN A 425 34.09 51.31 77.22
N HIS A 426 34.08 50.19 76.49
CA HIS A 426 35.24 49.39 76.12
C HIS A 426 36.06 48.93 77.32
N LYS A 427 35.41 48.57 78.43
CA LYS A 427 36.09 47.99 79.59
C LYS A 427 35.78 46.51 79.77
N THR A 428 36.74 45.76 80.28
CA THR A 428 36.58 44.34 80.66
C THR A 428 35.75 44.18 81.94
N GLU A 429 35.43 42.94 82.33
CA GLU A 429 34.75 42.66 83.62
C GLU A 429 35.55 43.12 84.84
N GLU A 430 36.89 43.20 84.73
CA GLU A 430 37.81 43.67 85.78
C GLU A 430 38.02 45.20 85.77
N ASP A 431 37.21 45.94 85.01
CA ASP A 431 37.25 47.41 84.82
C ASP A 431 38.49 47.97 84.09
N GLY A 432 39.29 47.10 83.47
CA GLY A 432 40.44 47.49 82.65
C GLY A 432 40.02 48.03 81.27
N LEU A 433 40.67 49.11 80.82
CA LEU A 433 40.40 49.75 79.53
C LEU A 433 40.92 48.86 78.39
N PHE A 434 40.02 48.30 77.60
CA PHE A 434 40.33 47.45 76.46
C PHE A 434 40.48 48.29 75.20
N GLU A 435 41.61 48.13 74.51
CA GLU A 435 41.94 48.84 73.29
C GLU A 435 42.35 47.87 72.18
N MET A 436 42.07 48.25 70.95
CA MET A 436 42.47 47.51 69.76
C MET A 436 43.23 48.43 68.79
N THR A 437 44.25 47.88 68.14
CA THR A 437 44.97 48.59 67.07
C THR A 437 45.15 47.67 65.88
N TYR A 438 44.89 48.17 64.67
CA TYR A 438 45.13 47.42 63.45
C TYR A 438 46.58 46.92 63.37
N ASN A 439 46.74 45.62 63.16
CA ASN A 439 48.04 44.97 63.12
C ASN A 439 48.48 44.69 61.68
N SER A 440 47.75 43.81 60.99
CA SER A 440 48.07 43.35 59.65
C SER A 440 46.90 42.61 59.02
N LYS A 441 46.99 42.32 57.73
CA LYS A 441 46.11 41.39 57.04
C LYS A 441 46.85 40.09 56.76
N LYS A 442 46.30 38.94 57.15
CA LYS A 442 46.95 37.63 57.00
C LYS A 442 46.00 36.59 56.41
N SER A 443 46.55 35.65 55.64
CA SER A 443 45.83 34.43 55.26
C SER A 443 45.99 33.39 56.37
N ILE A 444 44.91 32.99 57.01
CA ILE A 444 44.89 32.00 58.10
C ILE A 444 43.86 30.93 57.75
N ASN A 445 44.29 29.68 57.59
CA ASN A 445 43.42 28.55 57.18
C ASN A 445 42.58 28.83 55.92
N GLY A 446 43.16 29.54 54.93
CA GLY A 446 42.48 29.89 53.68
C GLY A 446 41.55 31.11 53.75
N LYS A 447 41.41 31.74 54.93
CA LYS A 447 40.63 32.97 55.12
C LYS A 447 41.53 34.19 55.14
N SER A 448 41.10 35.31 54.54
CA SER A 448 41.85 36.56 54.55
C SER A 448 41.38 37.40 55.74
N ILE A 449 42.15 37.43 56.82
CA ILE A 449 41.74 38.02 58.10
C ILE A 449 42.39 39.40 58.28
N TRP A 450 41.60 40.41 58.63
CA TRP A 450 42.09 41.66 59.20
C TRP A 450 42.36 41.46 60.70
N LEU A 451 43.61 41.53 61.15
CA LEU A 451 44.02 41.29 62.53
C LEU A 451 44.21 42.61 63.29
N PHE A 452 43.80 42.59 64.56
CA PHE A 452 43.92 43.68 65.51
C PHE A 452 44.61 43.17 66.78
N SER A 453 45.68 43.87 67.18
CA SER A 453 46.34 43.65 68.45
C SER A 453 45.50 44.22 69.58
N VAL A 454 45.54 43.58 70.75
CA VAL A 454 44.76 43.97 71.93
C VAL A 454 45.69 44.47 73.03
N SER A 455 45.29 45.54 73.71
CA SER A 455 45.86 45.99 74.99
C SER A 455 44.77 46.18 76.03
N ILE A 456 45.10 45.97 77.30
CA ILE A 456 44.24 46.26 78.45
C ILE A 456 45.06 47.11 79.42
N ASP A 457 44.60 48.32 79.73
CA ASP A 457 45.33 49.31 80.55
C ASP A 457 46.80 49.50 80.10
N ASP A 458 46.99 49.73 78.79
CA ASP A 458 48.29 49.84 78.12
C ASP A 458 49.14 48.54 78.09
N GLU A 459 48.70 47.43 78.68
CA GLU A 459 49.39 46.15 78.66
C GLU A 459 48.99 45.30 77.44
N LYS A 460 49.96 44.97 76.58
CA LYS A 460 49.74 44.14 75.38
C LYS A 460 49.36 42.72 75.76
N GLN A 461 48.34 42.20 75.08
CA GLN A 461 47.88 40.83 75.23
C GLN A 461 48.56 39.88 74.23
N ASP A 462 48.59 38.59 74.55
CA ASP A 462 49.18 37.52 73.74
C ASP A 462 48.21 36.92 72.69
N TYR A 463 47.08 37.61 72.48
CA TYR A 463 46.07 37.24 71.52
C TYR A 463 45.61 38.45 70.70
N PHE A 464 44.97 38.15 69.58
CA PHE A 464 44.41 39.11 68.65
C PHE A 464 42.91 38.88 68.52
N TYR A 465 42.21 39.89 68.03
CA TYR A 465 40.92 39.68 67.38
C TYR A 465 41.06 39.91 65.89
N GLY A 466 40.35 39.13 65.09
CA GLY A 466 40.36 39.30 63.64
C GLY A 466 39.00 39.07 63.00
N CYS A 467 38.82 39.71 61.85
CA CYS A 467 37.61 39.62 61.02
C CYS A 467 37.98 39.03 59.66
N ASP A 468 37.25 38.00 59.20
CA ASP A 468 37.35 37.54 57.82
C ASP A 468 36.86 38.63 56.86
N SER A 469 37.72 39.04 55.94
CA SER A 469 37.44 40.13 54.99
C SER A 469 36.33 39.78 54.00
N ALA A 470 36.06 38.49 53.80
CA ALA A 470 35.00 38.01 52.89
C ALA A 470 33.65 37.87 53.61
N SER A 471 33.62 37.14 54.73
CA SER A 471 32.37 36.80 55.43
C SER A 471 31.96 37.78 56.53
N GLY A 472 32.93 38.49 57.12
CA GLY A 472 32.72 39.31 58.32
C GLY A 472 32.70 38.49 59.61
N ASP A 473 33.05 37.20 59.57
CA ASP A 473 33.11 36.36 60.78
C ASP A 473 34.25 36.82 61.69
N ILE A 474 34.01 36.80 63.01
CA ILE A 474 34.94 37.32 64.02
C ILE A 474 35.59 36.17 64.81
N TYR A 475 36.91 36.26 64.98
CA TYR A 475 37.73 35.25 65.64
C TYR A 475 38.57 35.86 66.76
N LYS A 476 38.69 35.14 67.88
CA LYS A 476 39.82 35.31 68.80
C LYS A 476 40.96 34.46 68.27
N ILE A 477 42.16 35.04 68.19
CA ILE A 477 43.29 34.41 67.53
C ILE A 477 44.46 34.37 68.50
N ALA A 478 44.92 33.17 68.84
CA ALA A 478 46.14 32.99 69.61
C ALA A 478 47.33 32.74 68.67
N GLU A 479 48.49 33.29 68.99
CA GLU A 479 49.74 32.98 68.30
C GLU A 479 50.58 32.03 69.18
N LYS A 480 50.73 30.78 68.74
CA LYS A 480 51.57 29.78 69.42
C LYS A 480 52.64 29.29 68.46
N GLU A 481 53.90 29.45 68.86
CA GLU A 481 55.07 29.00 68.07
C GLU A 481 55.05 29.48 66.60
N GLY A 482 54.55 30.71 66.36
CA GLY A 482 54.44 31.30 65.03
C GLY A 482 53.25 30.81 64.18
N LYS A 483 52.33 30.01 64.75
CA LYS A 483 51.08 29.59 64.11
C LYS A 483 49.89 30.28 64.76
N PHE A 484 48.95 30.71 63.91
CA PHE A 484 47.70 31.35 64.34
C PHE A 484 46.59 30.30 64.49
N GLU A 485 46.01 30.20 65.68
CA GLU A 485 44.85 29.35 65.96
C GLU A 485 43.58 30.20 66.04
N LEU A 486 42.62 29.95 65.13
CA LEU A 486 41.33 30.63 65.10
C LEU A 486 40.38 29.98 66.11
N SER A 487 39.87 30.76 67.06
CA SER A 487 38.74 30.38 67.91
C SER A 487 37.56 31.28 67.57
N GLU A 488 36.52 30.73 66.93
CA GLU A 488 35.30 31.48 66.60
C GLU A 488 34.68 32.06 67.88
N LEU A 489 34.56 33.39 67.96
CA LEU A 489 33.59 33.99 68.86
C LEU A 489 32.25 33.83 68.17
N THR A 490 31.21 33.41 68.88
CA THR A 490 29.94 32.95 68.29
C THR A 490 29.13 34.09 67.66
N TYR A 491 29.64 34.71 66.60
CA TYR A 491 28.96 35.66 65.75
C TYR A 491 29.15 35.24 64.30
N LYS A 492 28.14 34.55 63.75
CA LYS A 492 27.98 34.40 62.31
C LYS A 492 27.23 35.63 61.83
N TYR A 493 27.88 36.46 61.02
CA TYR A 493 27.19 37.56 60.35
C TYR A 493 26.09 36.94 59.46
N LYS A 494 24.83 37.02 59.88
CA LYS A 494 23.70 36.60 59.04
C LYS A 494 23.42 37.72 58.05
N GLN A 495 23.43 37.37 56.76
CA GLN A 495 23.11 38.24 55.63
C GLN A 495 21.74 38.91 55.77
#